data_AF-T0LH59-F1
#
_entry.id   AF-T0LH59-F1
#
_cell.length_a   1.000
_cell.length_b   1.000
_cell.length_c   1.000
_cell.angle_alpha   90.00
_cell.angle_beta   90.00
_cell.angle_gamma   90.00
#
_symmetry.space_group_name_H-M   'P 1'
#
loop_
_entity.id
_entity.type
_entity.pdbx_description
1 polymer ?
#
loop_
_entity_poly.entity_id
_entity_poly.type
_entity_poly.pdbx_seq_one_letter_code
_entity_poly.pdbx_strand_id
1 'polypeptide(L)'
;MEISVGQKIELEIDNEDLNFGFKKSIIVTWYQKGFPIYVELSMNKSLFIALKKYANGNKSHSSIVSVYRKGRTKYIVEPAIVVVNFQGNKKLTRED
;
A
#
# COMPACT_ATOMS: atom_id res chain seq x y z
N MET A 1 11.71 -3.20 -6.15
CA MET A 1 11.24 -1.83 -6.45
C MET A 1 11.80 -0.88 -5.42
N GLU A 2 12.24 0.31 -5.86
CA GLU A 2 12.60 1.42 -4.98
C GLU A 2 11.73 2.63 -5.27
N ILE A 3 11.45 3.45 -4.26
CA ILE A 3 10.71 4.70 -4.39
C ILE A 3 11.71 5.84 -4.57
N SER A 4 11.69 6.55 -5.69
CA SER A 4 12.61 7.65 -5.98
C SER A 4 12.20 8.96 -5.30
N VAL A 5 13.13 9.90 -5.11
CA VAL A 5 12.80 11.22 -4.53
C VAL A 5 11.83 11.96 -5.46
N GLY A 6 10.78 12.53 -4.88
CA GLY A 6 9.69 13.17 -5.62
C GLY A 6 8.61 12.19 -6.10
N GLN A 7 8.82 10.89 -5.97
CA GLN A 7 7.85 9.88 -6.36
C GLN A 7 6.83 9.66 -5.24
N LYS A 8 5.56 9.58 -5.67
CA LYS A 8 4.45 9.02 -4.92
C LYS A 8 4.12 7.65 -5.54
N ILE A 9 3.90 6.65 -4.71
CA ILE A 9 3.37 5.35 -5.14
C ILE A 9 2.26 4.89 -4.20
N GLU A 10 1.27 4.21 -4.74
CA GLU A 10 0.22 3.55 -3.97
C GLU A 10 0.49 2.05 -3.95
N LEU A 11 0.54 1.47 -2.76
CA LEU A 11 0.89 0.09 -2.52
C LEU A 11 -0.05 -0.47 -1.47
N GLU A 12 -0.41 -1.73 -1.59
CA GLU A 12 -0.97 -2.48 -0.48
C GLU A 12 0.15 -3.19 0.27
N ILE A 13 0.15 -3.00 1.59
CA ILE A 13 1.08 -3.64 2.51
C ILE A 13 0.31 -4.59 3.42
N ASP A 14 0.91 -5.73 3.74
CA ASP A 14 0.52 -6.52 4.91
C ASP A 14 1.15 -5.86 6.16
N ASN A 15 0.31 -5.49 7.12
CA ASN A 15 0.77 -4.84 8.34
C ASN A 15 1.54 -5.82 9.25
N GLU A 16 1.30 -7.13 9.14
CA GLU A 16 2.05 -8.15 9.89
C GLU A 16 3.51 -8.22 9.46
N ASP A 17 3.78 -7.88 8.20
CA ASP A 17 5.12 -7.88 7.64
C ASP A 17 6.04 -6.87 8.33
N LEU A 18 5.47 -5.86 9.00
CA LEU A 18 6.16 -4.78 9.71
C LEU A 18 6.35 -5.04 11.21
N ASN A 19 5.77 -6.13 11.74
CA ASN A 19 5.83 -6.46 13.17
C ASN A 19 7.20 -7.00 13.58
N PHE A 20 7.89 -7.73 12.70
CA PHE A 20 9.13 -8.46 12.99
C PHE A 20 10.40 -7.64 12.69
N GLY A 21 10.63 -6.59 13.48
CA GLY A 21 11.89 -5.81 13.40
C GLY A 21 12.16 -5.19 12.03
N PHE A 22 13.34 -4.57 11.85
CA PHE A 22 13.69 -3.96 10.58
C PHE A 22 13.98 -5.03 9.51
N LYS A 23 13.13 -5.07 8.47
CA LYS A 23 13.39 -5.83 7.25
C LYS A 23 13.95 -4.90 6.16
N LYS A 24 14.96 -5.37 5.40
CA LYS A 24 15.51 -4.64 4.25
C LYS A 24 14.54 -4.58 3.07
N SER A 25 13.57 -5.48 3.02
CA SER A 25 12.51 -5.51 2.03
C SER A 25 11.28 -6.25 2.56
N ILE A 26 10.14 -5.99 1.92
CA ILE A 26 8.87 -6.71 2.12
C ILE A 26 8.22 -6.95 0.77
N ILE A 27 7.29 -7.89 0.70
CA ILE A 27 6.44 -8.06 -0.48
C ILE A 27 5.25 -7.12 -0.34
N VAL A 28 4.95 -6.37 -1.39
CA VAL A 28 3.81 -5.46 -1.45
C VAL A 28 3.03 -5.70 -2.73
N THR A 29 1.75 -5.33 -2.74
CA THR A 29 0.95 -5.36 -3.96
C THR A 29 0.92 -3.96 -4.56
N TRP A 30 1.35 -3.85 -5.82
CA TRP A 30 1.20 -2.64 -6.62
C TRP A 30 0.08 -2.85 -7.64
N TYR A 31 -0.86 -1.92 -7.73
CA TYR A 31 -1.99 -2.03 -8.67
C TYR A 31 -1.69 -1.28 -9.96
N GLN A 32 -1.58 -2.02 -11.07
CA GLN A 32 -1.41 -1.45 -12.40
C GLN A 32 -2.69 -1.68 -13.22
N LYS A 33 -3.43 -0.60 -13.52
CA LYS A 33 -4.71 -0.67 -14.27
C LYS A 33 -5.72 -1.66 -13.65
N GLY A 34 -5.76 -1.72 -12.32
CA GLY A 34 -6.64 -2.63 -11.57
C GLY A 34 -6.11 -4.05 -11.38
N PHE A 35 -4.97 -4.42 -12.00
CA PHE A 35 -4.34 -5.72 -11.80
C PHE A 35 -3.34 -5.66 -10.63
N PRO A 36 -3.42 -6.58 -9.66
CA PRO A 36 -2.45 -6.67 -8.59
C PRO A 36 -1.13 -7.25 -9.12
N ILE A 37 -0.02 -6.58 -8.81
CA ILE A 37 1.34 -7.03 -9.13
C ILE A 37 2.11 -7.11 -7.82
N TYR A 38 2.53 -8.32 -7.45
CA TYR A 38 3.38 -8.53 -6.29
C TYR A 38 4.81 -8.08 -6.60
N VAL A 39 5.34 -7.16 -5.80
CA VAL A 39 6.68 -6.62 -5.97
C VAL A 39 7.41 -6.61 -4.64
N GLU A 40 8.71 -6.90 -4.69
CA GLU A 40 9.57 -6.68 -3.53
C GLU A 40 9.86 -5.19 -3.40
N LEU A 41 9.47 -4.58 -2.28
CA LEU A 41 9.79 -3.19 -1.94
C LEU A 41 11.08 -3.16 -1.12
N SER A 42 12.16 -2.61 -1.69
CA SER A 42 13.40 -2.38 -0.97
C SER A 42 13.22 -1.19 -0.02
N MET A 43 13.51 -1.40 1.26
CA MET A 43 13.28 -0.44 2.32
C MET A 43 14.57 -0.05 3.03
N ASN A 44 14.77 1.26 3.19
CA ASN A 44 15.72 1.76 4.17
C ASN A 44 15.03 1.94 5.54
N LYS A 45 15.82 2.16 6.59
CA LYS A 45 15.31 2.32 7.97
C LYS A 45 14.23 3.39 8.08
N SER A 46 14.35 4.49 7.34
CA SER A 46 13.37 5.58 7.40
C SER A 46 12.02 5.19 6.81
N LEU A 47 12.02 4.53 5.65
CA LEU A 47 10.79 4.01 5.03
C LEU A 47 10.12 2.98 5.95
N PHE A 48 10.90 2.05 6.51
CA PHE A 48 10.39 1.06 7.47
C PHE A 48 9.74 1.72 8.69
N ILE A 49 10.39 2.72 9.30
CA ILE A 49 9.84 3.43 10.46
C ILE A 49 8.53 4.15 10.09
N ALA A 50 8.47 4.77 8.90
CA ALA A 50 7.26 5.45 8.45
C ALA A 50 6.10 4.48 8.25
N LEU A 51 6.34 3.34 7.60
CA LEU A 51 5.35 2.28 7.40
C LEU A 51 4.91 1.65 8.72
N LYS A 52 5.86 1.31 9.61
CA LYS A 52 5.55 0.75 10.93
C LYS A 52 4.73 1.71 11.80
N LYS A 53 5.05 3.01 11.76
CA LYS A 53 4.27 4.02 12.47
C LYS A 53 2.82 4.07 11.96
N TYR A 54 2.63 3.96 10.65
CA TYR A 54 1.30 3.87 10.06
C TYR A 54 0.57 2.59 10.49
N ALA A 55 1.22 1.43 10.33
CA ALA A 55 0.65 0.12 10.65
C ALA A 55 0.25 0.00 12.13
N ASN A 56 1.06 0.51 13.06
CA ASN A 56 0.71 0.51 14.49
C ASN A 56 -0.58 1.29 14.81
N GLY A 57 -0.98 2.23 13.96
CA GLY A 57 -2.24 2.97 14.09
C GLY A 57 -3.44 2.31 13.41
N ASN A 58 -3.21 1.21 12.67
CA ASN A 58 -4.23 0.54 11.87
C ASN A 58 -4.45 -0.90 12.37
N LYS A 59 -5.71 -1.29 12.58
CA LYS A 59 -6.07 -2.65 13.04
C LYS A 59 -6.31 -3.63 11.90
N SER A 60 -6.34 -3.17 10.66
CA SER A 60 -6.53 -4.02 9.50
C SER A 60 -5.30 -4.88 9.24
N HIS A 61 -5.51 -6.09 8.72
CA HIS A 61 -4.43 -7.00 8.32
C HIS A 61 -3.60 -6.41 7.17
N SER A 62 -4.24 -5.91 6.11
CA SER A 62 -3.58 -5.16 5.04
C SER A 62 -4.05 -3.71 4.95
N SER A 63 -3.29 -2.86 4.25
CA SER A 63 -3.64 -1.45 4.05
C SER A 63 -3.12 -0.93 2.71
N ILE A 64 -3.97 -0.25 1.96
CA ILE A 64 -3.56 0.49 0.77
C ILE A 64 -3.07 1.86 1.21
N VAL A 65 -1.80 2.14 0.95
CA VAL A 65 -1.10 3.33 1.41
C VAL A 65 -0.48 4.09 0.25
N SER A 66 -0.53 5.41 0.35
CA SER A 66 0.27 6.33 -0.44
C SER A 66 1.61 6.54 0.25
N VAL A 67 2.70 6.21 -0.43
CA VAL A 67 4.08 6.42 0.06
C VAL A 67 4.75 7.49 -0.79
N TYR A 68 5.25 8.54 -0.14
CA TYR A 68 5.94 9.67 -0.77
C TYR A 68 7.36 9.79 -0.27
N ARG A 69 8.34 9.90 -1.17
CA ARG A 69 9.74 10.17 -0.80
C ARG A 69 10.06 11.65 -0.98
N LYS A 70 10.03 12.42 0.10
CA LYS A 70 10.32 13.88 0.11
C LYS A 70 11.81 14.20 0.01
N GLY A 71 12.68 13.26 0.38
CA GLY A 71 14.13 13.43 0.31
C GLY A 71 14.87 12.10 0.48
N ARG A 72 16.20 12.13 0.54
CA ARG A 72 17.04 10.92 0.61
C ARG A 72 16.62 9.98 1.74
N THR A 73 16.28 10.55 2.89
CA THR A 73 15.97 9.83 4.13
C THR A 73 14.58 10.15 4.69
N LYS A 74 13.69 10.83 3.94
CA LYS A 74 12.37 11.22 4.45
C LYS A 74 11.26 10.62 3.60
N TYR A 75 10.44 9.80 4.26
CA TYR A 75 9.23 9.20 3.69
C TYR A 75 8.01 9.67 4.47
N ILE A 76 6.89 9.77 3.76
CA ILE A 76 5.56 10.06 4.29
C ILE A 76 4.66 8.92 3.84
N VAL A 77 3.84 8.40 4.75
CA VAL A 77 2.89 7.31 4.51
C VAL A 77 1.51 7.78 4.94
N GLU A 78 0.54 7.71 4.02
CA GLU A 78 -0.83 8.17 4.22
C GLU A 78 -1.81 7.08 3.73
N PRO A 79 -3.04 7.00 4.26
CA PRO A 79 -4.07 6.14 3.69
C PRO A 79 -4.33 6.50 2.22
N ALA A 80 -4.38 5.52 1.33
CA ALA A 80 -4.87 5.73 -0.03
C ALA A 80 -6.39 5.57 -0.06
N ILE A 81 -7.09 6.51 -0.70
CA ILE A 81 -8.54 6.39 -0.94
C ILE A 81 -8.74 5.62 -2.24
N VAL A 82 -9.37 4.46 -2.17
CA VAL A 82 -9.78 3.70 -3.36
C VAL A 82 -11.29 3.88 -3.56
N VAL A 83 -11.68 4.44 -4.69
CA VAL A 83 -13.09 4.54 -5.08
C VAL A 83 -13.47 3.22 -5.76
N VAL A 84 -14.20 2.36 -5.03
CA VAL A 84 -14.83 1.18 -5.61
C VAL A 84 -16.15 1.59 -6.25
N ASN A 85 -16.22 1.51 -7.58
CA ASN A 85 -17.49 1.68 -8.28
C ASN A 85 -18.30 0.38 -8.14
N PHE A 86 -19.15 0.32 -7.12
CA PHE A 86 -20.01 -0.83 -6.87
C PHE A 86 -21.09 -0.90 -7.95
N GLN A 87 -20.81 -1.64 -9.02
CA GLN A 87 -21.87 -2.11 -9.91
C GLN A 87 -22.53 -3.31 -9.24
N GLY A 88 -23.53 -3.04 -8.39
CA GLY A 88 -24.36 -4.09 -7.83
C GLY A 88 -24.93 -4.93 -8.96
N ASN A 89 -24.80 -6.25 -8.88
CA ASN A 89 -25.46 -7.19 -9.78
C ASN A 89 -26.99 -7.02 -9.64
N LYS A 90 -27.56 -6.05 -10.34
CA LYS A 90 -29.00 -5.96 -10.54
C LYS A 90 -29.35 -7.17 -11.42
N LYS A 91 -29.84 -8.25 -10.79
CA LYS A 91 -30.50 -9.34 -11.51
C LYS A 91 -31.59 -8.67 -12.35
N LEU A 92 -31.37 -8.58 -13.67
CA LEU A 92 -32.42 -8.32 -14.63
C LEU A 92 -33.31 -9.56 -14.61
N THR A 93 -34.30 -9.59 -13.72
CA THR A 93 -35.46 -10.46 -13.92
C THR A 93 -36.18 -9.92 -15.14
N ARG A 94 -36.11 -10.67 -16.24
CA ARG A 94 -37.08 -10.52 -17.33
C ARG A 94 -38.42 -10.90 -16.74
N GLU A 95 -39.31 -9.91 -16.60
CA GLU A 95 -40.73 -10.18 -16.45
C GLU A 95 -41.26 -10.50 -17.86
N ASP A 96 -41.86 -11.70 -17.98
CA ASP A 96 -42.63 -12.15 -19.13
C ASP A 96 -44.02 -11.49 -19.16
#